data_AF-A0A7C8CUL2-F1
#
_entry.id   AF-A0A7C8CUL2-F1
#
_cell.length_a   1.000
_cell.length_b   1.000
_cell.length_c   1.000
_cell.angle_alpha   90.00
_cell.angle_beta   90.00
_cell.angle_gamma   90.00
#
_symmetry.space_group_name_H-M   'P 1'
#
loop_
_entity.id
_entity.type
_entity.pdbx_description
1 polymer ?
#
loop_
_entity_poly.entity_id
_entity_poly.type
_entity_poly.pdbx_seq_one_letter_code
_entity_poly.pdbx_strand_id
1 'polypeptide(L)' 'MKFNAVFLAVGLGMAFAVGAFTCPTPDLPGNGSAAPEIEASTWFNHIGANPDLESLRGQAILLEFWATW' A
#
# COMPACT_ATOMS: atom_id res chain seq x y z
N MET A 1 -11.77 -62.85 -13.74
CA MET A 1 -12.35 -61.50 -13.98
C MET A 1 -13.41 -61.23 -12.93
N LYS A 2 -13.15 -60.32 -11.99
CA LYS A 2 -14.13 -59.79 -11.01
C LYS A 2 -13.77 -58.33 -10.75
N PHE A 3 -14.59 -57.41 -11.25
CA PHE A 3 -14.51 -55.97 -10.96
C PHE A 3 -15.26 -55.70 -9.66
N ASN A 4 -14.63 -55.07 -8.67
CA ASN A 4 -15.28 -54.65 -7.44
C ASN A 4 -15.25 -53.13 -7.28
N ALA A 5 -16.48 -52.59 -7.29
CA ALA A 5 -17.00 -51.42 -6.61
C ALA A 5 -16.02 -50.36 -6.10
N VAL A 6 -16.04 -49.22 -6.80
CA VAL A 6 -16.31 -47.87 -6.28
C VAL A 6 -16.41 -47.81 -4.75
N PHE A 7 -15.42 -47.20 -4.10
CA PHE A 7 -15.61 -46.50 -2.84
C PHE A 7 -15.13 -45.06 -2.97
N LEU A 8 -16.15 -44.21 -2.98
CA LEU A 8 -16.17 -42.77 -2.80
C LEU A 8 -15.42 -42.40 -1.51
N ALA A 9 -14.34 -41.64 -1.62
CA ALA A 9 -13.78 -40.85 -0.53
C ALA A 9 -13.31 -39.52 -1.12
N VAL A 10 -14.28 -38.67 -1.44
CA VAL A 10 -14.04 -37.26 -1.75
C VAL A 10 -13.49 -36.64 -0.48
N GLY A 11 -12.18 -36.34 -0.50
CA GLY A 11 -11.42 -35.84 0.63
C GLY A 11 -12.05 -34.57 1.20
N LEU A 12 -12.60 -34.72 2.40
CA LEU A 12 -12.95 -33.64 3.30
C LEU A 12 -11.63 -32.99 3.78
N GLY A 13 -11.24 -31.89 3.14
CA GLY A 13 -9.95 -31.26 3.42
C GLY A 13 -9.87 -29.79 3.02
N MET A 14 -10.97 -29.03 3.11
CA MET A 14 -10.88 -27.57 3.09
C MET A 14 -10.64 -27.06 4.51
N ALA A 15 -9.38 -27.08 4.93
CA ALA A 15 -8.92 -26.23 6.02
C ALA A 15 -8.71 -24.82 5.44
N PHE A 16 -9.64 -23.91 5.76
CA PHE A 16 -9.46 -22.48 5.55
C PHE A 16 -8.29 -22.01 6.42
N ALA A 17 -7.08 -21.97 5.86
CA ALA A 17 -5.97 -21.27 6.47
C ALA A 17 -6.23 -19.76 6.29
N VAL A 18 -6.81 -19.13 7.31
CA VAL A 18 -6.83 -17.67 7.43
C VAL A 18 -5.40 -17.25 7.79
N GLY A 19 -4.57 -17.10 6.77
CA GLY A 19 -3.27 -16.46 6.94
C GLY A 19 -3.49 -15.03 7.37
N ALA A 20 -3.02 -14.65 8.55
CA ALA A 20 -2.95 -13.25 8.94
C ALA A 20 -2.04 -12.56 7.92
N PHE A 21 -2.63 -11.70 7.08
CA PHE A 21 -1.88 -10.82 6.20
C PHE A 21 -1.11 -9.83 7.08
N THR A 22 0.12 -10.15 7.44
CA THR A 22 1.05 -9.17 7.99
C THR A 22 1.55 -8.35 6.81
N CYS A 23 0.84 -7.27 6.47
CA CYS A 23 1.43 -6.25 5.62
C CYS A 23 2.58 -5.63 6.43
N PRO A 24 3.86 -5.78 6.02
CA PRO A 24 4.95 -5.11 6.71
C PRO A 24 4.65 -3.63 6.66
N THR A 25 4.50 -2.99 7.82
CA THR A 25 4.34 -1.54 7.85
C THR A 25 5.71 -0.95 7.52
N PRO A 26 5.86 -0.18 6.44
CA PRO A 26 7.14 0.47 6.14
C PRO A 26 7.54 1.36 7.31
N ASP A 27 8.83 1.37 7.66
CA ASP A 27 9.35 2.32 8.64
C ASP A 27 9.12 3.74 8.13
N LEU A 28 8.20 4.46 8.78
CA LEU A 28 7.91 5.85 8.43
C LEU A 28 9.04 6.75 8.95
N PRO A 29 9.43 7.79 8.19
CA PRO A 29 10.42 8.75 8.66
C PRO A 29 9.92 9.38 9.97
N GLY A 30 10.71 9.22 11.04
CA GLY A 30 10.40 9.77 12.35
C GLY A 30 10.60 11.28 12.40
N ASN A 31 9.98 11.94 13.39
CA ASN A 31 10.10 13.37 13.61
C ASN A 31 11.58 13.82 13.66
N GLY A 32 11.90 14.90 12.94
CA GLY A 32 13.28 15.42 12.85
C GLY A 32 14.11 14.79 11.74
N SER A 33 13.61 13.74 11.09
CA SER A 33 14.18 13.26 9.82
C SER A 33 13.92 14.28 8.71
N ALA A 34 14.74 14.24 7.66
CA ALA A 34 14.45 15.02 6.45
C ALA A 34 13.09 14.59 5.88
N ALA A 35 12.30 15.56 5.41
CA ALA A 35 11.09 15.27 4.67
C ALA A 35 11.45 14.49 3.39
N PRO A 36 10.66 13.46 3.00
CA PRO A 36 10.84 12.79 1.73
C PRO A 36 10.48 13.74 0.58
N GLU A 37 11.08 13.49 -0.60
CA GLU A 37 10.79 14.27 -1.80
C GLU A 37 9.30 14.17 -2.18
N ILE A 38 8.76 15.25 -2.75
CA ILE A 38 7.35 15.32 -3.15
C ILE A 38 7.26 15.05 -4.65
N GLU A 39 6.71 13.90 -5.00
CA GLU A 39 6.45 13.52 -6.39
C GLU A 39 4.95 13.39 -6.64
N ALA A 40 4.47 14.04 -7.69
CA ALA A 40 3.09 13.93 -8.14
C ALA A 40 3.03 13.87 -9.67
N SER A 41 2.13 13.04 -10.20
CA SER A 41 1.90 12.95 -11.64
C SER A 41 1.22 14.21 -12.21
N THR A 42 0.52 14.98 -11.39
CA THR A 42 -0.20 16.19 -11.80
C THR A 42 -0.28 17.18 -10.65
N TRP A 43 -0.04 18.46 -10.96
CA TRP A 43 -0.15 19.57 -10.04
C TRP A 43 -1.27 20.52 -10.47
N PHE A 44 -2.14 20.88 -9.54
CA PHE A 44 -3.24 21.82 -9.78
C PHE A 44 -2.99 23.15 -9.09
N ASN A 45 -3.56 24.23 -9.63
CA ASN A 45 -3.61 25.56 -8.98
C ASN A 45 -2.25 26.12 -8.53
N HIS A 46 -1.18 25.88 -9.32
CA HIS A 46 0.14 26.46 -9.07
C HIS A 46 0.56 27.35 -10.24
N ILE A 47 1.52 28.24 -9.99
CA ILE A 47 2.09 29.15 -10.99
C ILE A 47 3.58 28.85 -11.13
N GLY A 48 4.04 28.65 -12.37
CA GLY A 48 5.45 28.43 -12.65
C GLY A 48 5.83 26.95 -12.67
N ALA A 49 6.99 26.62 -12.12
CA ALA A 49 7.48 25.24 -12.05
C ALA A 49 6.71 24.44 -10.99
N ASN A 50 6.69 23.12 -11.15
CA ASN A 50 6.15 22.22 -10.14
C ASN A 50 6.92 22.40 -8.82
N PRO A 51 6.24 22.38 -7.66
CA PRO A 51 6.91 22.43 -6.38
C PRO A 51 7.81 21.22 -6.15
N ASP A 52 8.99 21.47 -5.59
CA ASP A 52 9.92 20.48 -5.04
C ASP A 52 10.41 20.91 -3.65
N LEU A 53 11.09 20.03 -2.91
CA LEU A 53 11.57 20.37 -1.56
C LEU A 53 12.54 21.56 -1.53
N GLU A 54 13.32 21.82 -2.59
CA GLU A 54 14.27 22.93 -2.63
C GLU A 54 13.53 24.28 -2.72
N SER A 55 12.56 24.37 -3.64
CA SER A 55 11.71 25.54 -3.87
C SER A 55 10.88 25.94 -2.63
N LEU A 56 10.56 24.96 -1.77
CA LEU A 56 9.76 25.14 -0.55
C LEU A 56 10.59 25.42 0.72
N ARG A 57 11.93 25.46 0.64
CA ARG A 57 12.78 25.70 1.82
C ARG A 57 12.48 27.05 2.48
N GLY A 58 12.53 27.06 3.82
CA GLY A 58 12.30 28.26 4.63
C GLY A 58 10.82 28.57 4.86
N GLN A 59 9.91 27.76 4.34
CA GLN A 59 8.47 27.88 4.55
C GLN A 59 7.97 26.73 5.45
N ALA A 60 6.93 27.01 6.23
CA ALA A 60 6.17 25.96 6.91
C ALA A 60 5.13 25.40 5.92
N ILE A 61 5.23 24.12 5.61
CA ILE A 61 4.38 23.43 4.63
C ILE A 61 3.43 22.47 5.35
N LEU A 62 2.16 22.50 4.98
CA LEU A 62 1.14 21.54 5.42
C LEU A 62 0.81 20.61 4.26
N LEU A 63 0.89 19.30 4.50
CA LEU A 63 0.46 18.28 3.54
C LEU A 63 -0.87 17.67 4.03
N GLU A 64 -1.88 17.70 3.18
CA GLU A 64 -3.19 17.09 3.42
C GLU A 64 -3.39 15.90 2.49
N PHE A 65 -3.48 14.71 3.07
CA PHE A 65 -3.77 13.48 2.33
C PHE A 65 -5.26 13.19 2.43
N TRP A 66 -5.95 13.17 1.30
CA TRP A 66 -7.37 12.89 1.21
C TRP A 66 -7.66 11.97 0.02
N ALA A 67 -8.81 11.31 0.03
CA ALA A 67 -9.26 10.47 -1.05
C ALA A 67 -10.71 10.79 -1.38
N THR A 68 -11.04 10.82 -2.68
CA THR A 68 -12.43 10.70 -3.13
C THR A 68 -12.84 9.23 -3.09
N TRP A 69 -14.13 9.00 -2.89
CA TRP A 69 -14.77 7.69 -2.94
C TRP A 69 -14.99 7.23 -4.38
#